data_AF-A0A1V9ZK29-F1
#
_entry.id   AF-A0A1V9ZK29-F1
#
_cell.length_a   1.000
_cell.length_b   1.000
_cell.length_c   1.000
_cell.angle_alpha   90.00
_cell.angle_beta   90.00
_cell.angle_gamma   90.00
#
_symmetry.space_group_name_H-M   'P 1'
#
loop_
_entity.id
_entity.type
_entity.pdbx_description
1 polymer ?
#
loop_
_entity_poly.entity_id
_entity_poly.type
_entity_poly.pdbx_seq_one_letter_code
_entity_poly.pdbx_strand_id
1 'polypeptide(L)'
;MSALTAEDATEWLLLANAPPPTDASLKETVQAYETKRYEERQFANIQGQTLMDGRTLQFAPAYEDGYTSNTQAASLQRIRAVFLCGFVVYTGLLAHECSVAGVPSSRVVWALDCCVALPAFIVGFGLTYVHYLNLERITCGVFFIVATVLIVKKPLLTTPGPVLPLMLLLIPIFGITRMRFVSSCALGTAILLLYMTVQLFAAVYVAGADPGREVMYQVFNYAIRVFGGMVSHYRQEVLRRRNYALQLPFAGLMGDDECVASPAAFSKRSLLRPWSLSFREAAIEAGFVRYWYLLDPLPFENIHDPALHRGVFATVRYALVSAVLAQVLLALQDAKLLPATVQAAAAVARFGVVVPAYGLLAAAIFVLSRSFAARAAGPSVSLDSFLAQRVVDALVLNDRGGYVRSVQLLAGAAVLLHVAAMGVLVLVVHDHAPAWTDLYLMGLLNALLFVHRSGFRVRFLVATTTTGLAGGVFIGASWSMLAPPEWRAYAFYTGAVLVLGGLISHEEESLRRSFFILRALRTVQFRHWLSSVVKVQSWMRAKLRSRLRRLRAAKAADPRLLPDAASTRLAQATKVGVYGQLVQVIAEVL
;
A
#
# COMPACT_ATOMS: atom_id res chain seq x y z
N MET A 1 8.34 -25.19 27.81
CA MET A 1 7.02 -24.66 27.39
C MET A 1 6.39 -25.72 26.49
N SER A 2 5.17 -26.16 26.78
CA SER A 2 4.40 -27.01 25.85
C SER A 2 4.27 -26.32 24.49
N ALA A 3 4.23 -27.08 23.40
CA ALA A 3 4.01 -26.51 22.07
C ALA A 3 2.64 -25.84 22.04
N LEU A 4 2.62 -24.50 21.93
CA LEU A 4 1.39 -23.71 21.77
C LEU A 4 0.61 -24.24 20.55
N THR A 5 -0.67 -24.52 20.73
CA THR A 5 -1.58 -24.98 19.68
C THR A 5 -2.22 -23.79 18.95
N ALA A 6 -2.89 -24.05 17.82
CA ALA A 6 -3.61 -23.00 17.10
C ALA A 6 -4.84 -22.46 17.87
N GLU A 7 -5.42 -23.28 18.76
CA GLU A 7 -6.51 -22.89 19.65
C GLU A 7 -6.00 -21.89 20.70
N ASP A 8 -4.85 -22.17 21.32
CA ASP A 8 -4.19 -21.23 22.25
C ASP A 8 -3.92 -19.87 21.58
N ALA A 9 -3.47 -19.89 20.32
CA ALA A 9 -3.22 -18.66 19.56
C ALA A 9 -4.50 -17.86 19.29
N THR A 10 -5.63 -18.54 19.07
CA THR A 10 -6.94 -17.93 18.86
C THR A 10 -7.45 -17.30 20.16
N GLU A 11 -7.32 -18.01 21.27
CA GLU A 11 -7.68 -17.51 22.60
C GLU A 11 -6.87 -16.26 22.95
N TRP A 12 -5.56 -16.25 22.69
CA TRP A 12 -4.69 -15.10 22.94
C TRP A 12 -5.12 -13.87 22.11
N LEU A 13 -5.50 -14.09 20.85
CA LEU A 13 -6.01 -13.02 19.99
C LEU A 13 -7.32 -12.43 20.50
N LEU A 14 -8.22 -13.27 21.03
CA LEU A 14 -9.47 -12.81 21.63
C LEU A 14 -9.23 -12.08 22.96
N LEU A 15 -8.36 -12.63 23.81
CA LEU A 15 -8.03 -12.05 25.12
C LEU A 15 -7.34 -10.67 24.99
N ALA A 16 -6.43 -10.53 24.02
CA ALA A 16 -5.78 -9.24 23.76
C ALA A 16 -6.78 -8.14 23.40
N ASN A 17 -7.85 -8.53 22.69
CA ASN A 17 -8.85 -7.65 22.10
C ASN A 17 -10.19 -7.71 22.85
N ALA A 18 -10.22 -8.17 24.09
CA ALA A 18 -11.47 -8.25 24.83
C ALA A 18 -12.13 -6.87 24.98
N PRO A 19 -13.48 -6.79 24.92
CA PRO A 19 -14.19 -5.54 25.19
C PRO A 19 -13.94 -5.10 26.64
N PRO A 20 -13.95 -3.78 26.90
CA PRO A 20 -13.85 -3.29 28.28
C PRO A 20 -15.03 -3.83 29.11
N PRO A 21 -14.82 -4.22 30.37
CA PRO A 21 -15.89 -4.71 31.25
C PRO A 21 -16.95 -3.62 31.48
N THR A 22 -18.23 -3.98 31.34
CA THR A 22 -19.38 -3.07 31.49
C THR A 22 -19.70 -2.71 32.94
N ASP A 23 -19.40 -3.60 33.89
CA ASP A 23 -19.76 -3.45 35.30
C ASP A 23 -18.55 -3.23 36.22
N ALA A 24 -17.48 -2.62 35.69
CA ALA A 24 -16.25 -2.40 36.47
C ALA A 24 -16.45 -1.28 37.50
N SER A 25 -15.96 -1.53 38.72
CA SER A 25 -15.85 -0.48 39.74
C SER A 25 -14.95 0.66 39.25
N LEU A 26 -15.13 1.87 39.79
CA LEU A 26 -14.28 3.03 39.44
C LEU A 26 -12.79 2.72 39.70
N LYS A 27 -12.50 1.96 40.75
CA LYS A 27 -11.14 1.49 41.08
C LYS A 27 -10.56 0.59 40.00
N GLU A 28 -11.33 -0.39 39.53
CA GLU A 28 -10.90 -1.29 38.44
C GLU A 28 -10.73 -0.54 37.13
N THR A 29 -11.62 0.43 36.85
CA THR A 29 -11.52 1.29 35.66
C THR A 29 -10.24 2.11 35.68
N VAL A 30 -9.91 2.75 36.81
CA VAL A 30 -8.66 3.50 36.98
C VAL A 30 -7.45 2.58 36.84
N GLN A 31 -7.47 1.40 37.46
CA GLN A 31 -6.37 0.43 37.37
C GLN A 31 -6.17 -0.10 35.95
N ALA A 32 -7.26 -0.37 35.22
CA ALA A 32 -7.22 -0.78 33.82
C ALA A 32 -6.66 0.34 32.93
N TYR A 33 -7.05 1.59 33.18
CA TYR A 33 -6.52 2.76 32.47
C TYR A 33 -5.02 2.94 32.72
N GLU A 34 -4.56 2.86 33.97
CA GLU A 34 -3.13 2.94 34.30
C GLU A 34 -2.32 1.80 33.67
N THR A 35 -2.87 0.58 33.70
CA THR A 35 -2.26 -0.60 33.08
C THR A 35 -2.11 -0.42 31.58
N LYS A 36 -3.17 0.04 30.91
CA LYS A 36 -3.17 0.33 29.47
C LYS A 36 -2.17 1.41 29.11
N ARG A 37 -2.15 2.52 29.86
CA ARG A 37 -1.17 3.60 29.66
C ARG A 37 0.27 3.13 29.85
N TYR A 38 0.49 2.21 30.78
CA TYR A 38 1.80 1.61 30.98
C TYR A 38 2.16 0.66 29.82
N GLU A 39 1.23 -0.16 29.35
CA GLU A 39 1.38 -1.01 28.16
C GLU A 39 1.76 -0.18 26.92
N GLU A 40 1.03 0.90 26.63
CA GLU A 40 1.31 1.82 25.53
C GLU A 40 2.72 2.42 25.62
N ARG A 41 3.14 2.85 26.81
CA ARG A 41 4.49 3.37 27.05
C ARG A 41 5.56 2.30 26.79
N GLN A 42 5.33 1.06 27.20
CA GLN A 42 6.28 -0.03 26.95
C GLN A 42 6.37 -0.37 25.46
N PHE A 43 5.25 -0.42 24.75
CA PHE A 43 5.26 -0.56 23.31
C PHE A 43 5.99 0.56 22.58
N ALA A 44 5.77 1.81 23.01
CA ALA A 44 6.48 2.96 22.49
C ALA A 44 7.99 2.85 22.76
N ASN A 45 8.39 2.38 23.95
CA ASN A 45 9.80 2.16 24.28
C ASN A 45 10.43 1.06 23.42
N ILE A 46 9.73 -0.05 23.14
CA ILE A 46 10.21 -1.13 22.25
C ILE A 46 10.46 -0.59 20.85
N GLN A 47 9.50 0.17 20.31
CA GLN A 47 9.67 0.79 18.99
C GLN A 47 10.78 1.84 19.01
N GLY A 48 10.90 2.61 20.08
CA GLY A 48 11.91 3.66 20.26
C GLY A 48 13.35 3.14 20.35
N GLN A 49 13.56 1.89 20.79
CA GLN A 49 14.91 1.28 20.87
C GLN A 49 15.61 1.22 19.52
N THR A 50 14.85 1.11 18.43
CA THR A 50 15.40 1.02 17.08
C THR A 50 15.98 2.34 16.57
N LEU A 51 15.70 3.46 17.25
CA LEU A 51 16.14 4.82 16.89
C LEU A 51 15.91 5.13 15.39
N MET A 52 14.71 4.83 14.89
CA MET A 52 14.37 5.00 13.48
C MET A 52 14.40 6.48 13.04
N ASP A 53 15.20 6.77 12.01
CA ASP A 53 15.22 8.08 11.36
C ASP A 53 13.87 8.34 10.66
N GLY A 54 13.30 9.52 10.90
CA GLY A 54 12.02 9.93 10.32
C GLY A 54 12.07 10.22 8.82
N ARG A 55 13.25 10.47 8.23
CA ARG A 55 13.39 10.80 6.81
C ARG A 55 13.75 9.59 5.95
N THR A 56 14.78 8.85 6.35
CA THR A 56 15.27 7.69 5.60
C THR A 56 14.55 6.39 5.97
N LEU A 57 13.77 6.39 7.06
CA LEU A 57 13.19 5.22 7.71
C LEU A 57 14.20 4.20 8.25
N GLN A 58 15.50 4.44 8.14
CA GLN A 58 16.51 3.48 8.59
C GLN A 58 16.55 3.39 10.12
N PHE A 59 16.80 2.19 10.62
CA PHE A 59 17.12 1.97 12.03
C PHE A 59 18.58 2.31 12.32
N ALA A 60 18.92 2.39 13.60
CA ALA A 60 20.32 2.39 14.00
C ALA A 60 21.03 1.13 13.45
N PRO A 61 22.34 1.23 13.13
CA PRO A 61 23.09 0.13 12.50
C PRO A 61 22.94 -1.23 13.20
N ALA A 62 22.87 -1.23 14.54
CA ALA A 62 22.69 -2.44 15.35
C ALA A 62 21.41 -3.24 15.03
N TYR A 63 20.36 -2.59 14.51
CA TYR A 63 19.07 -3.22 14.17
C TYR A 63 18.81 -3.30 12.66
N GLU A 64 19.48 -2.48 11.85
CA GLU A 64 19.25 -2.42 10.40
C GLU A 64 19.72 -3.70 9.69
N ASP A 65 20.82 -4.31 10.14
CA ASP A 65 21.33 -5.57 9.55
C ASP A 65 20.36 -6.74 9.79
N GLY A 66 19.83 -6.85 11.01
CA GLY A 66 18.81 -7.85 11.35
C GLY A 66 17.50 -7.63 10.59
N TYR A 67 17.07 -6.38 10.43
CA TYR A 67 15.91 -6.02 9.60
C TYR A 67 16.13 -6.40 8.13
N THR A 68 17.31 -6.12 7.60
CA THR A 68 17.67 -6.38 6.20
C THR A 68 17.68 -7.88 5.91
N SER A 69 18.31 -8.67 6.77
CA SER A 69 18.34 -10.14 6.63
C SER A 69 16.94 -10.75 6.69
N ASN A 70 16.11 -10.35 7.66
CA ASN A 70 14.72 -10.82 7.77
C ASN A 70 13.88 -10.42 6.54
N THR A 71 14.09 -9.20 6.03
CA THR A 71 13.37 -8.70 4.85
C THR A 71 13.78 -9.46 3.58
N GLN A 72 15.07 -9.74 3.40
CA GLN A 72 15.59 -10.54 2.29
C GLN A 72 15.04 -11.96 2.28
N ALA A 73 15.07 -12.65 3.44
CA ALA A 73 14.50 -13.98 3.56
C ALA A 73 13.00 -14.00 3.22
N ALA A 74 12.26 -12.99 3.68
CA ALA A 74 10.83 -12.90 3.41
C ALA A 74 10.49 -12.42 1.99
N SER A 75 11.39 -11.76 1.27
CA SER A 75 11.16 -11.25 -0.10
C SER A 75 11.59 -12.22 -1.20
N LEU A 76 12.44 -13.20 -0.91
CA LEU A 76 13.06 -14.10 -1.88
C LEU A 76 12.06 -14.77 -2.86
N GLN A 77 11.02 -15.43 -2.36
CA GLN A 77 10.02 -16.09 -3.23
C GLN A 77 9.25 -15.08 -4.09
N ARG A 78 9.00 -13.88 -3.57
CA ARG A 78 8.30 -12.80 -4.29
C ARG A 78 9.17 -12.24 -5.40
N ILE A 79 10.45 -11.97 -5.13
CA ILE A 79 11.40 -11.47 -6.14
C ILE A 79 11.53 -12.48 -7.29
N ARG A 80 11.62 -13.77 -6.98
CA ARG A 80 11.61 -14.85 -7.98
C ARG A 80 10.34 -14.85 -8.83
N ALA A 81 9.18 -14.77 -8.20
CA ALA A 81 7.89 -14.69 -8.91
C ALA A 81 7.79 -13.44 -9.78
N VAL A 82 8.30 -12.30 -9.32
CA VAL A 82 8.32 -11.04 -10.08
C VAL A 82 9.27 -11.12 -11.28
N PHE A 83 10.45 -11.72 -11.14
CA PHE A 83 11.35 -11.91 -12.28
C PHE A 83 10.79 -12.88 -13.30
N LEU A 84 10.17 -13.99 -12.85
CA LEU A 84 9.49 -14.92 -13.76
C LEU A 84 8.31 -14.25 -14.47
N CYS A 85 7.48 -13.50 -13.73
CA CYS A 85 6.37 -12.74 -14.30
C CYS A 85 6.88 -11.68 -15.28
N GLY A 86 7.93 -10.95 -14.93
CA GLY A 86 8.58 -9.97 -15.81
C GLY A 86 9.08 -10.60 -17.10
N PHE A 87 9.74 -11.76 -17.01
CA PHE A 87 10.19 -12.52 -18.17
C PHE A 87 9.03 -12.96 -19.07
N VAL A 88 7.98 -13.56 -18.49
CA VAL A 88 6.79 -14.01 -19.25
C VAL A 88 6.08 -12.82 -19.90
N VAL A 89 5.90 -11.73 -19.17
CA VAL A 89 5.26 -10.51 -19.68
C VAL A 89 6.07 -9.90 -20.82
N TYR A 90 7.39 -9.76 -20.65
CA TYR A 90 8.27 -9.20 -21.67
C TYR A 90 8.33 -10.08 -22.92
N THR A 91 8.42 -11.40 -22.74
CA THR A 91 8.43 -12.36 -23.85
C THR A 91 7.10 -12.34 -24.60
N GLY A 92 5.98 -12.25 -23.88
CA GLY A 92 4.65 -12.12 -24.48
C GLY A 92 4.49 -10.85 -25.33
N LEU A 93 5.00 -9.72 -24.83
CA LEU A 93 5.04 -8.46 -25.59
C LEU A 93 5.92 -8.59 -26.84
N LEU A 94 7.11 -9.15 -26.72
CA LEU A 94 8.01 -9.38 -27.85
C LEU A 94 7.37 -10.28 -28.90
N ALA A 95 6.75 -11.39 -28.49
CA ALA A 95 6.07 -12.32 -29.39
C ALA A 95 4.89 -11.64 -30.10
N HIS A 96 4.16 -10.77 -29.40
CA HIS A 96 3.09 -9.98 -29.99
C HIS A 96 3.63 -9.00 -31.05
N GLU A 97 4.67 -8.23 -30.74
CA GLU A 97 5.34 -7.33 -31.69
C GLU A 97 5.80 -8.08 -32.93
N CYS A 98 6.42 -9.26 -32.76
CA CYS A 98 6.84 -10.13 -33.86
C CYS A 98 5.67 -10.61 -34.72
N SER A 99 4.53 -10.92 -34.09
CA SER A 99 3.34 -11.42 -34.80
C SER A 99 2.65 -10.35 -35.65
N VAL A 100 2.78 -9.08 -35.28
CA VAL A 100 2.12 -7.95 -35.95
C VAL A 100 3.02 -7.32 -37.00
N ALA A 101 4.29 -7.06 -36.66
CA ALA A 101 5.23 -6.33 -37.51
C ALA A 101 6.28 -7.21 -38.19
N GLY A 102 6.32 -8.51 -37.89
CA GLY A 102 7.45 -9.39 -38.25
C GLY A 102 8.67 -9.18 -37.34
N VAL A 103 9.81 -9.78 -37.69
CA VAL A 103 11.07 -9.54 -36.97
C VAL A 103 11.47 -8.06 -37.18
N PRO A 104 11.73 -7.27 -36.12
CA PRO A 104 12.04 -5.87 -36.25
C PRO A 104 13.25 -5.65 -37.16
N SER A 105 13.10 -4.70 -38.07
CA SER A 105 14.09 -4.34 -39.08
C SER A 105 15.42 -3.86 -38.48
N SER A 106 15.41 -3.36 -37.24
CA SER A 106 16.61 -2.96 -36.51
C SER A 106 17.23 -4.12 -35.72
N ARG A 107 18.37 -4.63 -36.23
CA ARG A 107 19.19 -5.64 -35.53
C ARG A 107 19.61 -5.20 -34.12
N VAL A 108 19.78 -3.90 -33.91
CA VAL A 108 20.16 -3.32 -32.62
C VAL A 108 19.03 -3.49 -31.60
N VAL A 109 17.79 -3.21 -31.98
CA VAL A 109 16.63 -3.35 -31.08
C VAL A 109 16.43 -4.82 -30.70
N TRP A 110 16.53 -5.73 -31.66
CA TRP A 110 16.45 -7.16 -31.39
C TRP A 110 17.57 -7.65 -30.46
N ALA A 111 18.79 -7.15 -30.63
CA ALA A 111 19.90 -7.46 -29.73
C ALA A 111 19.66 -6.93 -28.31
N LEU A 112 19.10 -5.73 -28.15
CA LEU A 112 18.74 -5.20 -26.83
C LEU A 112 17.66 -6.05 -26.15
N ASP A 113 16.63 -6.48 -26.90
CA ASP A 113 15.55 -7.30 -26.36
C ASP A 113 16.04 -8.71 -25.98
N CYS A 114 16.69 -9.41 -26.91
CA CYS A 114 17.07 -10.81 -26.76
C CYS A 114 18.38 -11.03 -26.00
N CYS A 115 19.33 -10.10 -26.07
CA CYS A 115 20.66 -10.26 -25.46
C CYS A 115 20.84 -9.43 -24.17
N VAL A 116 19.98 -8.45 -23.90
CA VAL A 116 20.09 -7.60 -22.70
C VAL A 116 18.88 -7.74 -21.78
N ALA A 117 17.66 -7.39 -22.23
CA ALA A 117 16.49 -7.36 -21.37
C ALA A 117 16.02 -8.75 -20.91
N LEU A 118 15.84 -9.70 -21.83
CA LEU A 118 15.42 -11.07 -21.48
C LEU A 118 16.48 -11.78 -20.61
N PRO A 119 17.78 -11.74 -20.94
CA PRO A 119 18.80 -12.33 -20.09
C PRO A 119 18.91 -11.65 -18.72
N ALA A 120 18.64 -10.35 -18.59
CA ALA A 120 18.65 -9.68 -17.29
C ALA A 120 17.65 -10.32 -16.31
N PHE A 121 16.45 -10.71 -16.75
CA PHE A 121 15.50 -11.43 -15.91
C PHE A 121 15.98 -12.84 -15.55
N ILE A 122 16.54 -13.59 -16.51
CA ILE A 122 17.04 -14.95 -16.30
C ILE A 122 18.23 -14.96 -15.35
N VAL A 123 19.23 -14.12 -15.63
CA VAL A 123 20.43 -13.96 -14.78
C VAL A 123 20.02 -13.46 -13.40
N GLY A 124 19.16 -12.44 -13.33
CA GLY A 124 18.59 -11.95 -12.08
C GLY A 124 17.92 -13.05 -11.25
N PHE A 125 17.11 -13.88 -11.89
CA PHE A 125 16.46 -15.04 -11.29
C PHE A 125 17.48 -16.07 -10.77
N GLY A 126 18.48 -16.42 -11.58
CA GLY A 126 19.55 -17.34 -11.19
C GLY A 126 20.37 -16.82 -9.99
N LEU A 127 20.70 -15.53 -9.98
CA LEU A 127 21.43 -14.89 -8.88
C LEU A 127 20.66 -14.93 -7.56
N THR A 128 19.32 -15.05 -7.57
CA THR A 128 18.54 -15.21 -6.33
C THR A 128 18.74 -16.54 -5.60
N TYR A 129 19.41 -17.52 -6.20
CA TYR A 129 19.77 -18.78 -5.54
C TYR A 129 21.10 -18.71 -4.80
N VAL A 130 21.86 -17.64 -5.03
CA VAL A 130 23.17 -17.41 -4.43
C VAL A 130 23.00 -16.67 -3.10
N HIS A 131 23.32 -17.35 -1.99
CA HIS A 131 22.94 -16.90 -0.64
C HIS A 131 23.72 -15.69 -0.12
N TYR A 132 24.92 -15.43 -0.66
CA TYR A 132 25.77 -14.30 -0.24
C TYR A 132 25.50 -13.00 -1.00
N LEU A 133 24.66 -13.02 -2.03
CA LEU A 133 24.36 -11.82 -2.80
C LEU A 133 23.22 -11.03 -2.19
N ASN A 134 23.38 -9.71 -2.16
CA ASN A 134 22.33 -8.82 -1.69
C ASN A 134 21.20 -8.74 -2.74
N LEU A 135 20.06 -9.37 -2.41
CA LEU A 135 18.87 -9.40 -3.27
C LEU A 135 18.42 -8.02 -3.72
N GLU A 136 18.56 -7.00 -2.87
CA GLU A 136 18.18 -5.61 -3.18
C GLU A 136 19.00 -5.07 -4.35
N ARG A 137 20.31 -5.29 -4.34
CA ARG A 137 21.22 -4.85 -5.42
C ARG A 137 20.90 -5.57 -6.73
N ILE A 138 20.62 -6.88 -6.66
CA ILE A 138 20.21 -7.66 -7.83
C ILE A 138 18.91 -7.09 -8.40
N THR A 139 17.90 -6.85 -7.57
CA THR A 139 16.62 -6.27 -8.03
C THR A 139 16.78 -4.89 -8.63
N CYS A 140 17.58 -4.02 -8.03
CA CYS A 140 17.87 -2.70 -8.58
C CYS A 140 18.56 -2.80 -9.93
N GLY A 141 19.58 -3.66 -10.05
CA GLY A 141 20.32 -3.85 -11.31
C GLY A 141 19.44 -4.36 -12.44
N VAL A 142 18.68 -5.43 -12.21
CA VAL A 142 17.77 -6.03 -13.22
C VAL A 142 16.75 -5.01 -13.71
N PHE A 143 16.06 -4.33 -12.80
CA PHE A 143 15.05 -3.35 -13.19
C PHE A 143 15.66 -2.12 -13.86
N PHE A 144 16.84 -1.66 -13.44
CA PHE A 144 17.50 -0.55 -14.11
C PHE A 144 17.92 -0.91 -15.55
N ILE A 145 18.47 -2.10 -15.76
CA ILE A 145 18.85 -2.59 -17.09
C ILE A 145 17.62 -2.70 -18.00
N VAL A 146 16.55 -3.35 -17.54
CA VAL A 146 15.32 -3.51 -18.33
C VAL A 146 14.67 -2.16 -18.61
N ALA A 147 14.63 -1.25 -17.63
CA ALA A 147 14.13 0.11 -17.83
C ALA A 147 14.94 0.86 -18.91
N THR A 148 16.27 0.76 -18.85
CA THR A 148 17.16 1.40 -19.83
C THR A 148 16.89 0.90 -21.24
N VAL A 149 16.74 -0.42 -21.42
CA VAL A 149 16.40 -1.01 -22.72
C VAL A 149 15.05 -0.48 -23.22
N LEU A 150 14.01 -0.47 -22.38
CA LEU A 150 12.69 0.04 -22.74
C LEU A 150 12.72 1.53 -23.14
N ILE A 151 13.52 2.33 -22.44
CA ILE A 151 13.66 3.77 -22.71
C ILE A 151 14.40 4.01 -24.04
N VAL A 152 15.48 3.29 -24.29
CA VAL A 152 16.32 3.45 -25.49
C VAL A 152 15.65 2.86 -26.74
N LYS A 153 14.82 1.82 -26.58
CA LYS A 153 14.07 1.19 -27.68
C LYS A 153 13.14 2.18 -28.39
N LYS A 154 12.48 3.07 -27.63
CA LYS A 154 11.52 4.04 -28.18
C LYS A 154 12.10 4.92 -29.29
N PRO A 155 13.18 5.70 -29.07
CA PRO A 155 13.74 6.55 -30.12
C PRO A 155 14.36 5.75 -31.28
N LEU A 156 14.86 4.52 -31.02
CA LEU A 156 15.39 3.66 -32.08
C LEU A 156 14.32 3.14 -33.03
N LEU A 157 13.09 2.98 -32.55
CA LEU A 157 11.94 2.55 -33.35
C LEU A 157 11.05 3.70 -33.81
N THR A 158 11.35 4.94 -33.41
CA THR A 158 10.52 6.13 -33.69
C THR A 158 9.04 5.90 -33.35
N THR A 159 8.76 5.17 -32.26
CA THR A 159 7.39 4.85 -31.85
C THR A 159 6.77 6.04 -31.14
N PRO A 160 5.59 6.53 -31.56
CA PRO A 160 4.91 7.64 -30.91
C PRO A 160 4.34 7.24 -29.55
N GLY A 161 4.20 8.20 -28.64
CA GLY A 161 3.47 8.02 -27.39
C GLY A 161 4.26 7.35 -26.25
N PRO A 162 3.60 7.03 -25.13
CA PRO A 162 4.27 6.58 -23.91
C PRO A 162 4.77 5.12 -23.99
N VAL A 163 5.87 4.84 -23.30
CA VAL A 163 6.39 3.46 -23.12
C VAL A 163 5.57 2.72 -22.07
N LEU A 164 4.47 2.10 -22.47
CA LEU A 164 3.58 1.35 -21.58
C LEU A 164 4.28 0.21 -20.79
N PRO A 165 5.26 -0.53 -21.34
CA PRO A 165 5.99 -1.54 -20.55
C PRO A 165 6.79 -0.94 -19.38
N LEU A 166 7.29 0.29 -19.53
CA LEU A 166 8.02 0.98 -18.45
C LEU A 166 7.11 1.23 -17.25
N MET A 167 5.84 1.52 -17.52
CA MET A 167 4.84 1.61 -16.46
C MET A 167 4.73 0.29 -15.69
N LEU A 168 4.55 -0.84 -16.38
CA LEU A 168 4.42 -2.15 -15.73
C LEU A 168 5.62 -2.44 -14.82
N LEU A 169 6.83 -2.09 -15.27
CA LEU A 169 8.07 -2.26 -14.52
C LEU A 169 8.12 -1.44 -13.21
N LEU A 170 7.53 -0.24 -13.18
CA LEU A 170 7.47 0.60 -11.98
C LEU A 170 6.56 0.03 -10.87
N ILE A 171 5.64 -0.88 -11.21
CA ILE A 171 4.71 -1.49 -10.23
C ILE A 171 5.45 -2.34 -9.18
N PRO A 172 6.22 -3.38 -9.56
CA PRO A 172 6.91 -4.22 -8.59
C PRO A 172 7.95 -3.46 -7.76
N ILE A 173 8.60 -2.42 -8.33
CA ILE A 173 9.61 -1.59 -7.66
C ILE A 173 9.07 -0.98 -6.36
N PHE A 174 7.86 -0.44 -6.39
CA PHE A 174 7.27 0.28 -5.26
C PHE A 174 6.29 -0.56 -4.43
N GLY A 175 5.94 -1.77 -4.86
CA GLY A 175 4.82 -2.49 -4.24
C GLY A 175 5.06 -3.95 -3.88
N ILE A 176 6.02 -4.64 -4.53
CA ILE A 176 6.13 -6.11 -4.43
C ILE A 176 7.51 -6.57 -3.95
N THR A 177 8.60 -6.00 -4.46
CA THR A 177 9.96 -6.52 -4.22
C THR A 177 10.52 -6.25 -2.82
N ARG A 178 9.78 -5.51 -1.97
CA ARG A 178 10.17 -5.15 -0.59
C ARG A 178 11.58 -4.56 -0.47
N MET A 179 12.05 -3.87 -1.50
CA MET A 179 13.29 -3.08 -1.44
C MET A 179 13.16 -1.99 -0.36
N ARG A 180 14.27 -1.44 0.12
CA ARG A 180 14.20 -0.32 1.07
C ARG A 180 13.74 0.95 0.36
N PHE A 181 13.11 1.84 1.10
CA PHE A 181 12.48 3.05 0.60
C PHE A 181 13.47 3.95 -0.12
N VAL A 182 14.65 4.14 0.46
CA VAL A 182 15.71 4.94 -0.17
C VAL A 182 16.13 4.34 -1.52
N SER A 183 16.33 3.02 -1.59
CA SER A 183 16.75 2.33 -2.81
C SER A 183 15.67 2.35 -3.90
N SER A 184 14.41 2.15 -3.54
CA SER A 184 13.30 2.20 -4.49
C SER A 184 13.03 3.63 -4.97
N CYS A 185 13.14 4.63 -4.09
CA CYS A 185 13.11 6.04 -4.46
C CYS A 185 14.24 6.41 -5.42
N ALA A 186 15.48 6.04 -5.09
CA ALA A 186 16.64 6.32 -5.93
C ALA A 186 16.48 5.67 -7.32
N LEU A 187 16.05 4.41 -7.37
CA LEU A 187 15.81 3.70 -8.63
C LEU A 187 14.69 4.34 -9.46
N GLY A 188 13.54 4.66 -8.84
CA GLY A 188 12.42 5.27 -9.56
C GLY A 188 12.74 6.67 -10.09
N THR A 189 13.43 7.50 -9.29
CA THR A 189 13.90 8.81 -9.74
C THR A 189 14.95 8.68 -10.84
N ALA A 190 15.89 7.74 -10.73
CA ALA A 190 16.89 7.49 -11.76
C ALA A 190 16.25 7.07 -13.10
N ILE A 191 15.24 6.20 -13.07
CA ILE A 191 14.48 5.80 -14.28
C ILE A 191 13.74 7.01 -14.89
N LEU A 192 13.13 7.86 -14.06
CA LEU A 192 12.42 9.06 -14.53
C LEU A 192 13.39 10.06 -15.20
N LEU A 193 14.53 10.33 -14.56
CA LEU A 193 15.54 11.23 -15.10
C LEU A 193 16.18 10.66 -16.38
N LEU A 194 16.45 9.35 -16.41
CA LEU A 194 16.94 8.67 -17.60
C LEU A 194 15.94 8.77 -18.75
N TYR A 195 14.65 8.57 -18.49
CA TYR A 195 13.60 8.73 -19.48
C TYR A 195 13.55 10.17 -20.00
N MET A 196 13.49 11.16 -19.11
CA MET A 196 13.45 12.58 -19.47
C MET A 196 14.65 12.97 -20.34
N THR A 197 15.86 12.60 -19.93
CA THR A 197 17.09 12.96 -20.65
C THR A 197 17.18 12.31 -22.03
N VAL A 198 16.94 11.00 -22.13
CA VAL A 198 17.02 10.27 -23.40
C VAL A 198 15.95 10.73 -24.38
N GLN A 199 14.71 10.94 -23.93
CA GLN A 199 13.62 11.33 -24.81
C GLN A 199 13.72 12.79 -25.27
N LEU A 200 14.14 13.71 -24.40
CA LEU A 200 14.38 15.10 -24.81
C LEU A 200 15.56 15.21 -25.78
N PHE A 201 16.61 14.41 -25.57
CA PHE A 201 17.72 14.34 -26.53
C PHE A 201 17.23 13.79 -27.87
N ALA A 202 16.44 12.71 -27.86
CA ALA A 202 15.86 12.16 -29.09
C ALA A 202 14.95 13.15 -29.82
N ALA A 203 14.16 13.94 -29.09
CA ALA A 203 13.29 14.97 -29.67
C ALA A 203 14.06 16.04 -30.47
N VAL A 204 15.34 16.27 -30.16
CA VAL A 204 16.21 17.22 -30.86
C VAL A 204 16.95 16.58 -32.02
N TYR A 205 17.44 15.35 -31.84
CA TYR A 205 18.41 14.75 -32.77
C TYR A 205 17.86 13.61 -33.64
N VAL A 206 16.69 13.06 -33.33
CA VAL A 206 16.10 11.93 -34.05
C VAL A 206 14.85 12.39 -34.79
N ALA A 207 14.90 12.35 -36.12
CA ALA A 207 13.74 12.66 -36.95
C ALA A 207 12.61 11.65 -36.69
N GLY A 208 11.38 12.15 -36.47
CA GLY A 208 10.21 11.31 -36.17
C GLY A 208 10.04 10.96 -34.68
N ALA A 209 10.90 11.44 -33.78
CA ALA A 209 10.67 11.33 -32.34
C ALA A 209 9.58 12.32 -31.87
N ASP A 210 8.93 11.99 -30.75
CA ASP A 210 7.92 12.85 -30.13
C ASP A 210 8.48 14.25 -29.84
N PRO A 211 7.71 15.32 -30.10
CA PRO A 211 8.15 16.67 -29.79
C PRO A 211 8.35 16.86 -28.28
N GLY A 212 9.28 17.74 -27.90
CA GLY A 212 9.65 17.95 -26.50
C GLY A 212 8.48 18.26 -25.56
N ARG A 213 7.44 18.95 -26.06
CA ARG A 213 6.21 19.22 -25.29
C ARG A 213 5.45 17.94 -24.92
N GLU A 214 5.34 17.00 -25.85
CA GLU A 214 4.67 15.71 -25.62
C GLU A 214 5.49 14.81 -24.70
N VAL A 215 6.81 14.80 -24.88
CA VAL A 215 7.74 14.13 -23.96
C VAL A 215 7.54 14.63 -22.53
N MET A 216 7.40 15.93 -22.31
CA MET A 216 7.16 16.48 -20.97
C MET A 216 5.83 15.98 -20.37
N TYR A 217 4.73 15.91 -21.15
CA TYR A 217 3.48 15.32 -20.64
C TYR A 217 3.62 13.84 -20.27
N GLN A 218 4.41 13.08 -21.02
CA GLN A 218 4.71 11.70 -20.69
C GLN A 218 5.54 11.62 -19.40
N VAL A 219 6.58 12.44 -19.25
CA VAL A 219 7.41 12.56 -18.03
C VAL A 219 6.53 12.86 -16.81
N PHE A 220 5.59 13.80 -16.91
CA PHE A 220 4.68 14.13 -15.81
C PHE A 220 3.80 12.94 -15.41
N ASN A 221 3.25 12.22 -16.38
CA ASN A 221 2.48 11.02 -16.10
C ASN A 221 3.31 9.91 -15.42
N TYR A 222 4.57 9.73 -15.82
CA TYR A 222 5.50 8.85 -15.09
C TYR A 222 5.83 9.37 -13.70
N ALA A 223 6.01 10.68 -13.53
CA ALA A 223 6.30 11.31 -12.25
C ALA A 223 5.16 11.08 -11.25
N ILE A 224 3.88 11.29 -11.64
CA ILE A 224 2.70 10.96 -10.83
C ILE A 224 2.78 9.52 -10.34
N ARG A 225 3.14 8.59 -11.21
CA ARG A 225 3.26 7.16 -10.88
C ARG A 225 4.41 6.88 -9.91
N VAL A 226 5.57 7.50 -10.13
CA VAL A 226 6.74 7.37 -9.24
C VAL A 226 6.41 7.93 -7.85
N PHE A 227 5.88 9.15 -7.75
CA PHE A 227 5.49 9.75 -6.46
C PHE A 227 4.38 8.96 -5.75
N GLY A 228 3.34 8.53 -6.48
CA GLY A 228 2.29 7.68 -5.94
C GLY A 228 2.84 6.33 -5.45
N GLY A 229 3.79 5.76 -6.18
CA GLY A 229 4.56 4.58 -5.79
C GLY A 229 5.37 4.81 -4.51
N MET A 230 6.12 5.90 -4.42
CA MET A 230 6.92 6.26 -3.24
C MET A 230 6.07 6.41 -1.99
N VAL A 231 4.92 7.09 -2.07
CA VAL A 231 4.01 7.27 -0.93
C VAL A 231 3.42 5.93 -0.48
N SER A 232 3.00 5.08 -1.42
CA SER A 232 2.52 3.73 -1.12
C SER A 232 3.61 2.88 -0.48
N HIS A 233 4.81 2.89 -1.05
CA HIS A 233 5.97 2.15 -0.56
C HIS A 233 6.39 2.59 0.84
N TYR A 234 6.43 3.90 1.11
CA TYR A 234 6.72 4.47 2.42
C TYR A 234 5.79 3.89 3.50
N ARG A 235 4.47 3.86 3.23
CA ARG A 235 3.49 3.31 4.17
C ARG A 235 3.71 1.82 4.44
N GLN A 236 3.95 1.05 3.37
CA GLN A 236 4.22 -0.38 3.50
C GLN A 236 5.51 -0.64 4.27
N GLU A 237 6.57 0.15 4.04
CA GLU A 237 7.84 0.01 4.76
C GLU A 237 7.71 0.37 6.24
N VAL A 238 6.99 1.45 6.57
CA VAL A 238 6.70 1.78 7.98
C VAL A 238 6.00 0.62 8.67
N LEU A 239 5.02 -0.03 8.01
CA LEU A 239 4.36 -1.22 8.56
C LEU A 239 5.32 -2.41 8.70
N ARG A 240 6.22 -2.65 7.73
CA ARG A 240 7.24 -3.70 7.82
C ARG A 240 8.20 -3.47 8.99
N ARG A 241 8.73 -2.25 9.10
CA ARG A 241 9.65 -1.83 10.16
C ARG A 241 8.99 -1.91 11.53
N ARG A 242 7.71 -1.54 11.62
CA ARG A 242 6.93 -1.68 12.84
C ARG A 242 6.71 -3.14 13.24
N ASN A 243 6.39 -4.01 12.28
CA ASN A 243 6.25 -5.44 12.53
C ASN A 243 7.57 -6.05 13.01
N TYR A 244 8.70 -5.62 12.43
CA TYR A 244 10.03 -6.02 12.89
C TYR A 244 10.33 -5.53 14.31
N ALA A 245 10.05 -4.26 14.61
CA ALA A 245 10.25 -3.71 15.95
C ALA A 245 9.42 -4.47 17.01
N LEU A 246 8.20 -4.91 16.67
CA LEU A 246 7.40 -5.76 17.57
C LEU A 246 7.98 -7.16 17.75
N GLN A 247 8.91 -7.64 16.91
CA GLN A 247 9.58 -8.92 17.10
C GLN A 247 10.80 -8.81 18.03
N LEU A 248 11.29 -7.60 18.28
CA LEU A 248 12.40 -7.35 19.19
C LEU A 248 12.02 -7.66 20.65
N PRO A 249 12.99 -8.08 21.47
CA PRO A 249 12.78 -8.36 22.89
C PRO A 249 12.38 -7.11 23.68
N PHE A 250 11.77 -7.30 24.85
CA PHE A 250 11.43 -6.19 25.75
C PHE A 250 12.72 -5.72 26.45
N ALA A 251 13.23 -4.52 26.12
CA ALA A 251 14.41 -4.01 26.85
C ALA A 251 14.20 -4.02 28.38
N GLY A 252 15.10 -4.71 29.07
CA GLY A 252 15.11 -4.81 30.53
C GLY A 252 14.56 -6.12 31.10
N LEU A 253 14.29 -7.13 30.26
CA LEU A 253 13.78 -8.43 30.65
C LEU A 253 14.81 -9.56 30.45
N MET A 254 15.88 -9.51 31.25
CA MET A 254 16.92 -10.56 31.39
C MET A 254 17.89 -10.69 30.20
N GLY A 255 19.13 -11.12 30.50
CA GLY A 255 20.29 -11.06 29.61
C GLY A 255 20.35 -12.10 28.48
N ASP A 256 19.32 -12.92 28.30
CA ASP A 256 19.25 -13.99 27.30
C ASP A 256 18.12 -13.72 26.27
N ASP A 257 18.06 -12.47 25.80
CA ASP A 257 17.01 -11.94 24.92
C ASP A 257 17.24 -12.34 23.45
N GLU A 258 17.04 -13.61 23.11
CA GLU A 258 16.86 -14.01 21.71
C GLU A 258 15.58 -13.38 21.14
N CYS A 259 15.60 -13.00 19.85
CA CYS A 259 14.38 -12.62 19.11
C CYS A 259 13.32 -13.69 19.38
N VAL A 260 12.18 -13.31 19.97
CA VAL A 260 11.11 -14.26 20.29
C VAL A 260 10.71 -14.97 19.00
N ALA A 261 11.13 -16.22 18.85
CA ALA A 261 10.70 -17.06 17.76
C ALA A 261 9.18 -17.12 17.84
N SER A 262 8.49 -16.50 16.88
CA SER A 262 7.04 -16.58 16.80
C SER A 262 6.69 -18.07 16.74
N PRO A 263 5.96 -18.62 17.73
CA PRO A 263 5.60 -20.04 17.70
C PRO A 263 4.88 -20.35 16.39
N ALA A 264 5.08 -21.55 15.83
CA ALA A 264 4.44 -21.97 14.57
C ALA A 264 2.91 -21.76 14.58
N ALA A 265 2.29 -21.83 15.76
CA ALA A 265 0.88 -21.55 16.00
C ALA A 265 0.43 -20.11 15.63
N PHE A 266 1.31 -19.11 15.76
CA PHE A 266 1.03 -17.72 15.37
C PHE A 266 1.41 -17.41 13.91
N SER A 267 1.77 -18.43 13.14
CA SER A 267 2.07 -18.25 11.72
C SER A 267 0.83 -17.85 10.92
N LYS A 268 1.03 -17.13 9.81
CA LYS A 268 -0.08 -16.78 8.91
C LYS A 268 -0.76 -18.01 8.31
N ARG A 269 -0.04 -19.12 8.15
CA ARG A 269 -0.56 -20.36 7.56
C ARG A 269 -1.55 -21.07 8.49
N SER A 270 -1.35 -20.98 9.80
CA SER A 270 -2.28 -21.53 10.80
C SER A 270 -3.52 -20.65 10.96
N LEU A 271 -3.34 -19.32 11.10
CA LEU A 271 -4.43 -18.40 11.48
C LEU A 271 -5.29 -17.88 10.32
N LEU A 272 -4.71 -17.79 9.12
CA LEU A 272 -5.38 -17.20 7.95
C LEU A 272 -5.76 -18.27 6.92
N ARG A 273 -6.79 -17.96 6.13
CA ARG A 273 -7.10 -18.71 4.91
C ARG A 273 -6.16 -18.27 3.77
N PRO A 274 -5.60 -19.20 2.96
CA PRO A 274 -4.57 -18.86 1.96
C PRO A 274 -5.00 -17.83 0.92
N TRP A 275 -6.24 -17.90 0.44
CA TRP A 275 -6.73 -17.08 -0.68
C TRP A 275 -7.41 -15.79 -0.25
N SER A 276 -8.27 -15.85 0.76
CA SER A 276 -9.01 -14.68 1.24
C SER A 276 -8.22 -13.81 2.21
N LEU A 277 -7.09 -14.34 2.74
CA LEU A 277 -6.38 -13.82 3.91
C LEU A 277 -7.24 -13.64 5.17
N SER A 278 -8.53 -14.02 5.15
CA SER A 278 -9.41 -13.87 6.30
C SER A 278 -8.95 -14.76 7.46
N PHE A 279 -9.15 -14.29 8.69
CA PHE A 279 -8.98 -15.16 9.84
C PHE A 279 -9.93 -16.36 9.74
N ARG A 280 -9.47 -17.52 10.20
CA ARG A 280 -10.32 -18.71 10.25
C ARG A 280 -11.46 -18.54 11.24
N GLU A 281 -11.17 -17.87 12.36
CA GLU A 281 -12.13 -17.51 13.40
C GLU A 281 -12.92 -16.25 13.05
N ALA A 282 -14.25 -16.32 13.15
CA ALA A 282 -15.15 -15.26 12.68
C ALA A 282 -15.13 -14.03 13.59
N ALA A 283 -15.02 -14.24 14.91
CA ALA A 283 -14.96 -13.15 15.89
C ALA A 283 -13.72 -12.27 15.70
N ILE A 284 -12.56 -12.90 15.40
CA ILE A 284 -11.30 -12.19 15.14
C ILE A 284 -11.39 -11.41 13.82
N GLU A 285 -11.96 -12.00 12.75
CA GLU A 285 -12.16 -11.30 11.48
C GLU A 285 -13.07 -10.09 11.66
N ALA A 286 -14.16 -10.21 12.41
CA ALA A 286 -15.06 -9.10 12.69
C ALA A 286 -14.37 -7.93 13.41
N GLY A 287 -13.59 -8.23 14.45
CA GLY A 287 -12.79 -7.24 15.17
C GLY A 287 -11.76 -6.55 14.25
N PHE A 288 -11.01 -7.35 13.48
CA PHE A 288 -10.02 -6.83 12.53
C PHE A 288 -10.67 -5.91 11.48
N VAL A 289 -11.79 -6.32 10.90
CA VAL A 289 -12.49 -5.54 9.87
C VAL A 289 -12.98 -4.21 10.43
N ARG A 290 -13.57 -4.19 11.63
CA ARG A 290 -14.03 -2.95 12.27
C ARG A 290 -12.88 -1.97 12.48
N TYR A 291 -11.70 -2.48 12.83
CA TYR A 291 -10.53 -1.67 13.13
C TYR A 291 -9.66 -1.29 11.92
N TRP A 292 -10.01 -1.77 10.72
CA TRP A 292 -9.17 -1.67 9.52
C TRP A 292 -8.65 -0.24 9.23
N TYR A 293 -9.53 0.77 9.34
CA TYR A 293 -9.16 2.18 9.12
C TYR A 293 -8.35 2.79 10.27
N LEU A 294 -8.47 2.24 11.47
CA LEU A 294 -7.87 2.75 12.71
C LEU A 294 -6.52 2.10 13.05
N LEU A 295 -6.19 0.99 12.39
CA LEU A 295 -5.01 0.18 12.65
C LEU A 295 -3.67 0.90 12.48
N ASP A 296 -3.62 1.92 11.62
CA ASP A 296 -2.43 2.77 11.44
C ASP A 296 -2.40 4.00 12.36
N PRO A 297 -3.46 4.85 12.43
CA PRO A 297 -3.42 6.09 13.22
C PRO A 297 -3.46 5.86 14.74
N LEU A 298 -4.16 4.83 15.21
CA LEU A 298 -4.47 4.64 16.63
C LEU A 298 -4.08 3.26 17.12
N PRO A 299 -2.88 2.78 16.83
CA PRO A 299 -2.67 1.37 16.61
C PRO A 299 -2.54 0.51 17.87
N PHE A 300 -2.62 1.12 19.05
CA PHE A 300 -2.61 0.45 20.36
C PHE A 300 -3.94 0.60 21.12
N GLU A 301 -4.90 1.31 20.54
CA GLU A 301 -6.21 1.53 21.14
C GLU A 301 -7.10 0.29 21.09
N ASN A 302 -8.04 0.16 22.02
CA ASN A 302 -8.96 -0.98 22.03
C ASN A 302 -9.88 -0.92 20.79
N ILE A 303 -9.97 -2.03 20.06
CA ILE A 303 -10.75 -2.17 18.83
C ILE A 303 -12.25 -1.94 19.08
N HIS A 304 -12.72 -2.23 20.29
CA HIS A 304 -14.13 -2.13 20.65
C HIS A 304 -14.52 -0.74 21.15
N ASP A 305 -13.59 0.22 21.24
CA ASP A 305 -13.90 1.59 21.65
C ASP A 305 -14.61 2.35 20.50
N PRO A 306 -15.90 2.70 20.65
CA PRO A 306 -16.64 3.38 19.62
C PRO A 306 -16.22 4.83 19.39
N ALA A 307 -15.59 5.48 20.38
CA ALA A 307 -15.19 6.89 20.26
C ALA A 307 -14.13 7.10 19.17
N LEU A 308 -13.27 6.10 18.95
CA LEU A 308 -12.20 6.14 17.94
C LEU A 308 -12.75 6.33 16.53
N HIS A 309 -13.96 5.84 16.26
CA HIS A 309 -14.57 5.89 14.95
C HIS A 309 -14.98 7.32 14.54
N ARG A 310 -15.15 8.26 15.48
CA ARG A 310 -15.45 9.67 15.18
C ARG A 310 -14.37 10.36 14.35
N GLY A 311 -13.11 9.91 14.47
CA GLY A 311 -11.94 10.48 13.81
C GLY A 311 -11.56 9.85 12.47
N VAL A 312 -12.29 8.84 11.99
CA VAL A 312 -11.88 8.03 10.82
C VAL A 312 -11.72 8.88 9.55
N PHE A 313 -12.53 9.91 9.36
CA PHE A 313 -12.41 10.80 8.19
C PHE A 313 -11.03 11.45 8.06
N ALA A 314 -10.35 11.76 9.18
CA ALA A 314 -9.00 12.32 9.15
C ALA A 314 -7.98 11.41 8.46
N THR A 315 -8.24 10.10 8.43
CA THR A 315 -7.37 9.10 7.79
C THR A 315 -7.54 9.06 6.26
N VAL A 316 -8.72 9.44 5.76
CA VAL A 316 -9.09 9.32 4.34
C VAL A 316 -9.06 10.67 3.62
N ARG A 317 -9.16 11.80 4.34
CA ARG A 317 -9.25 13.15 3.74
C ARG A 317 -8.16 13.47 2.71
N TYR A 318 -6.93 13.04 2.97
CA TYR A 318 -5.84 13.32 2.04
C TYR A 318 -5.86 12.42 0.80
N ALA A 319 -6.47 11.23 0.91
CA ALA A 319 -6.73 10.39 -0.27
C ALA A 319 -7.78 11.05 -1.18
N LEU A 320 -8.80 11.69 -0.59
CA LEU A 320 -9.78 12.48 -1.33
C LEU A 320 -9.13 13.68 -2.02
N VAL A 321 -8.38 14.50 -1.27
CA VAL A 321 -7.65 15.65 -1.83
C VAL A 321 -6.75 15.20 -2.98
N SER A 322 -6.02 14.10 -2.79
CA SER A 322 -5.15 13.56 -3.84
C SER A 322 -5.92 13.08 -5.07
N ALA A 323 -7.07 12.42 -4.89
CA ALA A 323 -7.92 11.99 -6.00
C ALA A 323 -8.44 13.19 -6.79
N VAL A 324 -8.95 14.22 -6.11
CA VAL A 324 -9.45 15.45 -6.74
C VAL A 324 -8.34 16.17 -7.48
N LEU A 325 -7.18 16.35 -6.85
CA LEU A 325 -6.04 17.04 -7.44
C LEU A 325 -5.53 16.31 -8.69
N ALA A 326 -5.48 14.98 -8.66
CA ALA A 326 -5.15 14.18 -9.83
C ALA A 326 -6.15 14.37 -10.97
N GLN A 327 -7.46 14.45 -10.69
CA GLN A 327 -8.46 14.72 -11.73
C GLN A 327 -8.36 16.14 -12.30
N VAL A 328 -7.97 17.13 -11.47
CA VAL A 328 -7.72 18.50 -11.95
C VAL A 328 -6.53 18.55 -12.90
N LEU A 329 -5.40 17.93 -12.52
CA LEU A 329 -4.20 17.83 -13.38
C LEU A 329 -4.54 17.19 -14.73
N LEU A 330 -5.26 16.06 -14.70
CA LEU A 330 -5.64 15.36 -15.92
C LEU A 330 -6.67 16.15 -16.76
N ALA A 331 -7.54 16.96 -16.14
CA ALA A 331 -8.43 17.85 -16.87
C ALA A 331 -7.69 19.00 -17.57
N LEU A 332 -6.64 19.55 -16.94
CA LEU A 332 -5.75 20.52 -17.58
C LEU A 332 -5.03 19.91 -18.78
N GLN A 333 -4.62 18.65 -18.68
CA GLN A 333 -4.06 17.88 -19.79
C GLN A 333 -5.10 17.69 -20.91
N ASP A 334 -6.33 17.27 -20.57
CA ASP A 334 -7.41 17.08 -21.55
C ASP A 334 -7.70 18.36 -22.34
N ALA A 335 -7.77 19.52 -21.67
CA ALA A 335 -8.01 20.81 -22.31
C ALA A 335 -6.93 21.21 -23.31
N LYS A 336 -5.69 20.71 -23.14
CA LYS A 336 -4.56 20.99 -24.03
C LYS A 336 -4.42 19.99 -25.17
N LEU A 337 -4.87 18.74 -25.00
CA LEU A 337 -4.64 17.64 -25.96
C LEU A 337 -5.87 17.27 -26.79
N LEU A 338 -7.06 17.31 -26.20
CA LEU A 338 -8.28 16.82 -26.86
C LEU A 338 -8.96 17.90 -27.69
N PRO A 339 -9.63 17.51 -28.80
CA PRO A 339 -10.53 18.41 -29.52
C PRO A 339 -11.75 18.77 -28.66
N ALA A 340 -12.33 19.95 -28.88
CA ALA A 340 -13.43 20.50 -28.08
C ALA A 340 -14.64 19.56 -27.92
N THR A 341 -14.91 18.74 -28.94
CA THR A 341 -15.99 17.73 -28.94
C THR A 341 -15.80 16.64 -27.89
N VAL A 342 -14.55 16.24 -27.62
CA VAL A 342 -14.20 15.17 -26.67
C VAL A 342 -13.90 15.75 -25.28
N GLN A 343 -13.48 17.01 -25.19
CA GLN A 343 -13.23 17.70 -23.92
C GLN A 343 -14.46 17.68 -22.99
N ALA A 344 -15.67 17.84 -23.53
CA ALA A 344 -16.90 17.78 -22.74
C ALA A 344 -17.10 16.39 -22.12
N ALA A 345 -16.89 15.32 -22.89
CA ALA A 345 -16.99 13.94 -22.41
C ALA A 345 -15.92 13.66 -21.32
N ALA A 346 -14.69 14.15 -21.52
CA ALA A 346 -13.62 14.03 -20.54
C ALA A 346 -13.95 14.77 -19.23
N ALA A 347 -14.48 16.00 -19.31
CA ALA A 347 -14.90 16.78 -18.16
C ALA A 347 -16.05 16.11 -17.39
N VAL A 348 -17.05 15.55 -18.10
CA VAL A 348 -18.14 14.78 -17.48
C VAL A 348 -17.61 13.52 -16.81
N ALA A 349 -16.71 12.77 -17.45
CA ALA A 349 -16.11 11.59 -16.84
C ALA A 349 -15.37 11.95 -15.53
N ARG A 350 -14.57 13.02 -15.52
CA ARG A 350 -13.79 13.42 -14.34
C ARG A 350 -14.62 14.07 -13.25
N PHE A 351 -15.34 15.14 -13.57
CA PHE A 351 -16.03 15.98 -12.58
C PHE A 351 -17.50 15.64 -12.40
N GLY A 352 -18.12 14.98 -13.38
CA GLY A 352 -19.49 14.47 -13.27
C GLY A 352 -19.58 13.08 -12.63
N VAL A 353 -18.56 12.23 -12.82
CA VAL A 353 -18.56 10.84 -12.31
C VAL A 353 -17.51 10.62 -11.22
N VAL A 354 -16.22 10.79 -11.54
CA VAL A 354 -15.13 10.39 -10.62
C VAL A 354 -15.09 11.21 -9.33
N VAL A 355 -15.04 12.54 -9.44
CA VAL A 355 -14.96 13.43 -8.26
C VAL A 355 -16.19 13.27 -7.35
N PRO A 356 -17.44 13.29 -7.87
CA PRO A 356 -18.63 13.04 -7.06
C PRO A 356 -18.64 11.67 -6.41
N ALA A 357 -18.22 10.61 -7.11
CA ALA A 357 -18.17 9.26 -6.55
C ALA A 357 -17.24 9.18 -5.31
N TYR A 358 -16.05 9.77 -5.37
CA TYR A 358 -15.14 9.83 -4.23
C TYR A 358 -15.61 10.80 -3.13
N GLY A 359 -16.27 11.90 -3.50
CA GLY A 359 -16.91 12.82 -2.55
C GLY A 359 -18.01 12.13 -1.75
N LEU A 360 -18.90 11.39 -2.42
CA LEU A 360 -19.96 10.59 -1.80
C LEU A 360 -19.39 9.49 -0.90
N LEU A 361 -18.33 8.80 -1.35
CA LEU A 361 -17.62 7.82 -0.51
C LEU A 361 -17.10 8.46 0.77
N ALA A 362 -16.42 9.60 0.68
CA ALA A 362 -15.86 10.29 1.82
C ALA A 362 -16.94 10.82 2.77
N ALA A 363 -18.05 11.34 2.23
CA ALA A 363 -19.22 11.75 3.00
C ALA A 363 -19.87 10.56 3.73
N ALA A 364 -20.04 9.42 3.06
CA ALA A 364 -20.57 8.20 3.66
C ALA A 364 -19.67 7.68 4.79
N ILE A 365 -18.34 7.69 4.61
CA ILE A 365 -17.38 7.37 5.68
C ILE A 365 -17.60 8.27 6.89
N PHE A 366 -17.72 9.58 6.66
CA PHE A 366 -17.91 10.56 7.73
C PHE A 366 -19.22 10.34 8.49
N VAL A 367 -20.34 10.20 7.78
CA VAL A 367 -21.67 10.00 8.37
C VAL A 367 -21.74 8.67 9.10
N LEU A 368 -21.42 7.56 8.43
CA LEU A 368 -21.54 6.21 9.01
C LEU A 368 -20.64 6.00 10.22
N SER A 369 -19.41 6.52 10.19
CA SER A 369 -18.48 6.39 11.33
C SER A 369 -18.94 7.19 12.56
N ARG A 370 -19.56 8.36 12.36
CA ARG A 370 -20.15 9.15 13.45
C ARG A 370 -21.43 8.52 13.98
N SER A 371 -22.32 8.05 13.11
CA SER A 371 -23.54 7.34 13.50
C SER A 371 -23.20 6.09 14.31
N PHE A 372 -22.18 5.34 13.89
CA PHE A 372 -21.64 4.21 14.63
C PHE A 372 -21.19 4.60 16.05
N ALA A 373 -20.36 5.64 16.16
CA ALA A 373 -19.82 6.09 17.44
C ALA A 373 -20.89 6.67 18.39
N ALA A 374 -21.95 7.27 17.85
CA ALA A 374 -23.07 7.78 18.64
C ALA A 374 -23.94 6.65 19.19
N ARG A 375 -24.28 5.65 18.35
CA ARG A 375 -25.17 4.54 18.73
C ARG A 375 -24.54 3.56 19.71
N ALA A 376 -23.23 3.33 19.57
CA ALA A 376 -22.50 2.51 20.52
C ALA A 376 -22.31 3.19 21.90
N ALA A 377 -22.67 4.48 22.04
CA ALA A 377 -22.63 5.20 23.32
C ALA A 377 -23.97 5.17 24.10
N GLY A 378 -25.00 4.47 23.61
CA GLY A 378 -26.30 4.28 24.27
C GLY A 378 -27.50 4.76 23.42
N PRO A 379 -28.72 4.24 23.66
CA PRO A 379 -29.87 4.51 22.81
C PRO A 379 -30.49 5.89 23.04
N SER A 380 -30.87 6.58 21.96
CA SER A 380 -31.84 7.68 21.98
C SER A 380 -33.24 7.13 21.68
N VAL A 381 -34.21 7.41 22.56
CA VAL A 381 -35.56 6.85 22.57
C VAL A 381 -36.49 7.66 21.65
N SER A 382 -36.86 7.11 20.48
CA SER A 382 -37.96 7.60 19.64
C SER A 382 -38.53 6.48 18.75
N LEU A 383 -39.86 6.41 18.60
CA LEU A 383 -40.59 5.33 17.90
C LEU A 383 -40.47 5.40 16.38
N ASP A 384 -40.53 6.60 15.78
CA ASP A 384 -40.30 6.79 14.33
C ASP A 384 -38.84 6.55 13.97
N SER A 385 -37.94 6.78 14.93
CA SER A 385 -36.54 6.41 14.78
C SER A 385 -36.31 4.89 14.79
N PHE A 386 -37.25 4.08 15.29
CA PHE A 386 -37.11 2.63 15.52
C PHE A 386 -37.13 1.79 14.22
N LEU A 387 -38.00 2.15 13.26
CA LEU A 387 -38.08 1.46 11.97
C LEU A 387 -36.94 1.85 11.02
N ALA A 388 -36.60 3.15 10.96
CA ALA A 388 -35.39 3.61 10.30
C ALA A 388 -34.11 3.10 11.02
N GLN A 389 -34.18 2.87 12.33
CA GLN A 389 -33.10 2.28 13.14
C GLN A 389 -32.80 0.87 12.71
N ARG A 390 -33.78 -0.03 12.49
CA ARG A 390 -33.48 -1.44 12.15
C ARG A 390 -32.60 -1.62 10.91
N VAL A 391 -32.86 -0.88 9.83
CA VAL A 391 -32.07 -0.97 8.60
C VAL A 391 -30.68 -0.38 8.80
N VAL A 392 -30.60 0.77 9.48
CA VAL A 392 -29.31 1.41 9.73
C VAL A 392 -28.50 0.66 10.80
N ASP A 393 -29.13 0.02 11.78
CA ASP A 393 -28.49 -0.82 12.80
C ASP A 393 -27.97 -2.12 12.18
N ALA A 394 -28.72 -2.73 11.27
CA ALA A 394 -28.25 -3.87 10.48
C ALA A 394 -27.04 -3.49 9.58
N LEU A 395 -26.93 -2.23 9.14
CA LEU A 395 -25.81 -1.71 8.35
C LEU A 395 -24.62 -1.22 9.19
N VAL A 396 -24.88 -0.69 10.39
CA VAL A 396 -23.90 0.02 11.21
C VAL A 396 -23.35 -0.84 12.35
N LEU A 397 -24.22 -1.59 13.02
CA LEU A 397 -23.92 -2.39 14.22
C LEU A 397 -23.71 -3.88 13.92
N ASN A 398 -23.78 -4.31 12.66
CA ASN A 398 -23.60 -5.70 12.27
C ASN A 398 -22.35 -6.34 12.90
N ASP A 399 -22.52 -7.50 13.56
CA ASP A 399 -21.43 -8.26 14.17
C ASP A 399 -20.39 -8.73 13.15
N ARG A 400 -20.71 -8.73 11.85
CA ARG A 400 -19.80 -9.11 10.76
C ARG A 400 -19.01 -7.94 10.17
N GLY A 401 -18.55 -7.01 11.02
CA GLY A 401 -17.65 -5.90 10.66
C GLY A 401 -18.29 -4.50 10.59
N GLY A 402 -19.54 -4.35 11.00
CA GLY A 402 -20.26 -3.08 11.12
C GLY A 402 -20.28 -2.23 9.85
N TYR A 403 -20.33 -0.90 10.02
CA TYR A 403 -20.37 0.07 8.93
C TYR A 403 -19.17 0.01 7.97
N VAL A 404 -18.02 -0.52 8.42
CA VAL A 404 -16.80 -0.62 7.61
C VAL A 404 -17.04 -1.48 6.38
N ARG A 405 -17.82 -2.56 6.50
CA ARG A 405 -18.15 -3.43 5.35
C ARG A 405 -18.96 -2.68 4.30
N SER A 406 -19.96 -1.90 4.72
CA SER A 406 -20.78 -1.06 3.84
C SER A 406 -19.94 0.00 3.13
N VAL A 407 -19.02 0.64 3.85
CA VAL A 407 -18.05 1.57 3.28
C VAL A 407 -17.13 0.89 2.26
N GLN A 408 -16.68 -0.34 2.52
CA GLN A 408 -15.83 -1.08 1.58
C GLN A 408 -16.57 -1.40 0.28
N LEU A 409 -17.86 -1.79 0.36
CA LEU A 409 -18.69 -1.99 -0.83
C LEU A 409 -18.88 -0.68 -1.61
N LEU A 410 -19.17 0.42 -0.92
CA LEU A 410 -19.28 1.73 -1.56
C LEU A 410 -17.97 2.18 -2.20
N ALA A 411 -16.82 1.90 -1.56
CA ALA A 411 -15.51 2.15 -2.14
C ALA A 411 -15.30 1.33 -3.41
N GLY A 412 -15.73 0.07 -3.39
CA GLY A 412 -15.75 -0.81 -4.57
C GLY A 412 -16.58 -0.23 -5.72
N ALA A 413 -17.78 0.28 -5.41
CA ALA A 413 -18.66 0.92 -6.40
C ALA A 413 -18.05 2.21 -6.97
N ALA A 414 -17.46 3.07 -6.13
CA ALA A 414 -16.76 4.28 -6.57
C ALA A 414 -15.57 3.96 -7.48
N VAL A 415 -14.82 2.90 -7.17
CA VAL A 415 -13.71 2.41 -8.02
C VAL A 415 -14.24 1.88 -9.36
N LEU A 416 -15.32 1.12 -9.35
CA LEU A 416 -15.94 0.62 -10.57
C LEU A 416 -16.40 1.78 -11.47
N LEU A 417 -17.05 2.80 -10.91
CA LEU A 417 -17.43 4.02 -11.64
C LEU A 417 -16.20 4.75 -12.20
N HIS A 418 -15.13 4.88 -11.42
CA HIS A 418 -13.91 5.54 -11.88
C HIS A 418 -13.25 4.80 -13.04
N VAL A 419 -13.05 3.49 -12.91
CA VAL A 419 -12.43 2.68 -13.97
C VAL A 419 -13.34 2.63 -15.20
N ALA A 420 -14.65 2.50 -15.04
CA ALA A 420 -15.60 2.52 -16.15
C ALA A 420 -15.57 3.86 -16.88
N ALA A 421 -15.57 4.98 -16.17
CA ALA A 421 -15.48 6.32 -16.77
C ALA A 421 -14.18 6.51 -17.57
N MET A 422 -13.04 6.06 -17.03
CA MET A 422 -11.76 6.10 -17.75
C MET A 422 -11.75 5.14 -18.94
N GLY A 423 -12.35 3.95 -18.81
CA GLY A 423 -12.45 2.97 -19.90
C GLY A 423 -13.30 3.47 -21.06
N VAL A 424 -14.45 4.10 -20.77
CA VAL A 424 -15.26 4.79 -21.77
C VAL A 424 -14.47 5.91 -22.44
N LEU A 425 -13.72 6.71 -21.66
CA LEU A 425 -12.90 7.78 -22.21
C LEU A 425 -11.82 7.27 -23.18
N VAL A 426 -11.19 6.11 -22.90
CA VAL A 426 -10.26 5.47 -23.86
C VAL A 426 -10.95 5.19 -25.20
N LEU A 427 -12.15 4.60 -25.14
CA LEU A 427 -12.90 4.22 -26.35
C LEU A 427 -13.40 5.43 -27.13
N VAL A 428 -13.86 6.49 -26.44
CA VAL A 428 -14.26 7.75 -27.08
C VAL A 428 -13.06 8.45 -27.74
N VAL A 429 -11.91 8.48 -27.06
CA VAL A 429 -10.68 9.05 -27.61
C VAL A 429 -10.17 8.22 -28.79
N HIS A 430 -10.28 6.90 -28.76
CA HIS A 430 -9.93 6.06 -29.91
C HIS A 430 -10.70 6.44 -31.17
N ASP A 431 -12.01 6.65 -31.03
CA ASP A 431 -12.88 6.99 -32.17
C ASP A 431 -12.63 8.41 -32.72
N HIS A 432 -12.32 9.38 -31.85
CA HIS A 432 -12.25 10.80 -32.23
C HIS A 432 -10.83 11.38 -32.33
N ALA A 433 -9.85 10.78 -31.65
CA ALA A 433 -8.48 11.27 -31.56
C ALA A 433 -7.48 10.10 -31.31
N PRO A 434 -7.35 9.17 -32.26
CA PRO A 434 -6.62 7.90 -32.08
C PRO A 434 -5.14 8.07 -31.71
N ALA A 435 -4.52 9.19 -32.10
CA ALA A 435 -3.12 9.51 -31.75
C ALA A 435 -2.88 9.56 -30.22
N TRP A 436 -3.92 9.81 -29.43
CA TRP A 436 -3.80 9.91 -27.97
C TRP A 436 -4.29 8.67 -27.22
N THR A 437 -4.78 7.63 -27.90
CA THR A 437 -5.42 6.47 -27.24
C THR A 437 -4.49 5.79 -26.24
N ASP A 438 -3.21 5.60 -26.58
CA ASP A 438 -2.24 4.99 -25.67
C ASP A 438 -2.01 5.81 -24.39
N LEU A 439 -2.08 7.14 -24.49
CA LEU A 439 -1.99 8.04 -23.34
C LEU A 439 -3.21 7.91 -22.43
N TYR A 440 -4.41 7.72 -22.98
CA TYR A 440 -5.62 7.50 -22.21
C TYR A 440 -5.70 6.07 -21.65
N LEU A 441 -5.19 5.07 -22.38
CA LEU A 441 -5.02 3.71 -21.86
C LEU A 441 -4.09 3.76 -20.64
N MET A 442 -2.98 4.49 -20.73
CA MET A 442 -2.09 4.71 -19.60
C MET A 442 -2.83 5.31 -18.38
N GLY A 443 -3.76 6.25 -18.63
CA GLY A 443 -4.69 6.79 -17.63
C GLY A 443 -5.62 5.72 -17.02
N LEU A 444 -6.20 4.84 -17.84
CA LEU A 444 -7.01 3.71 -17.39
C LEU A 444 -6.21 2.73 -16.53
N LEU A 445 -5.00 2.37 -16.95
CA LEU A 445 -4.09 1.51 -16.19
C LEU A 445 -3.73 2.14 -14.84
N ASN A 446 -3.56 3.47 -14.79
CA ASN A 446 -3.37 4.20 -13.54
C ASN A 446 -4.63 4.16 -12.66
N ALA A 447 -5.83 4.31 -13.24
CA ALA A 447 -7.09 4.22 -12.50
C ALA A 447 -7.31 2.81 -11.90
N LEU A 448 -6.98 1.76 -12.65
CA LEU A 448 -6.98 0.37 -12.14
C LEU A 448 -6.01 0.19 -10.96
N LEU A 449 -4.81 0.78 -11.04
CA LEU A 449 -3.84 0.73 -9.94
C LEU A 449 -4.19 1.63 -8.77
N PHE A 450 -4.98 2.67 -8.99
CA PHE A 450 -5.27 3.70 -7.99
C PHE A 450 -5.83 3.07 -6.72
N VAL A 451 -6.83 2.19 -6.81
CA VAL A 451 -7.42 1.56 -5.62
C VAL A 451 -6.39 0.78 -4.81
N HIS A 452 -5.47 0.10 -5.49
CA HIS A 452 -4.45 -0.75 -4.88
C HIS A 452 -3.34 0.04 -4.17
N ARG A 453 -3.24 1.35 -4.43
CA ARG A 453 -2.23 2.26 -3.83
C ARG A 453 -2.84 3.43 -3.05
N SER A 454 -4.15 3.60 -3.14
CA SER A 454 -4.85 4.76 -2.59
C SER A 454 -4.83 4.78 -1.06
N GLY A 455 -4.92 5.97 -0.49
CA GLY A 455 -5.17 6.14 0.95
C GLY A 455 -6.61 5.79 1.38
N PHE A 456 -7.49 5.39 0.45
CA PHE A 456 -8.85 4.93 0.77
C PHE A 456 -8.88 3.56 1.43
N ARG A 457 -7.74 2.85 1.51
CA ARG A 457 -7.58 1.57 2.24
C ARG A 457 -8.70 0.60 1.91
N VAL A 458 -8.87 0.29 0.63
CA VAL A 458 -9.81 -0.75 0.21
C VAL A 458 -9.19 -2.12 0.49
N ARG A 459 -9.98 -3.05 1.03
CA ARG A 459 -9.52 -4.42 1.32
C ARG A 459 -9.12 -5.14 0.04
N PHE A 460 -8.16 -6.06 0.12
CA PHE A 460 -7.58 -6.71 -1.06
C PHE A 460 -8.64 -7.43 -1.90
N LEU A 461 -9.52 -8.19 -1.26
CA LEU A 461 -10.58 -8.92 -1.97
C LEU A 461 -11.48 -7.95 -2.73
N VAL A 462 -11.95 -6.90 -2.07
CA VAL A 462 -12.85 -5.91 -2.68
C VAL A 462 -12.14 -5.17 -3.80
N ALA A 463 -10.91 -4.71 -3.58
CA ALA A 463 -10.13 -4.00 -4.59
C ALA A 463 -9.87 -4.88 -5.82
N THR A 464 -9.47 -6.13 -5.62
CA THR A 464 -9.10 -7.05 -6.71
C THR A 464 -10.33 -7.54 -7.48
N THR A 465 -11.45 -7.79 -6.79
CA THR A 465 -12.69 -8.19 -7.47
C THR A 465 -13.28 -7.03 -8.25
N THR A 466 -13.31 -5.82 -7.71
CA THR A 466 -13.90 -4.67 -8.41
C THR A 466 -13.05 -4.21 -9.58
N THR A 467 -11.73 -4.20 -9.46
CA THR A 467 -10.85 -3.90 -10.61
C THR A 467 -10.85 -5.03 -11.62
N GLY A 468 -10.88 -6.29 -11.18
CA GLY A 468 -11.01 -7.45 -12.07
C GLY A 468 -12.29 -7.42 -12.89
N LEU A 469 -13.43 -7.13 -12.25
CA LEU A 469 -14.72 -6.96 -12.94
C LEU A 469 -14.68 -5.78 -13.92
N ALA A 470 -14.21 -4.60 -13.49
CA ALA A 470 -14.16 -3.42 -14.34
C ALA A 470 -13.19 -3.60 -15.53
N GLY A 471 -12.03 -4.22 -15.30
CA GLY A 471 -11.07 -4.56 -16.36
C GLY A 471 -11.61 -5.62 -17.33
N GLY A 472 -12.32 -6.63 -16.82
CA GLY A 472 -12.99 -7.62 -17.67
C GLY A 472 -14.08 -7.01 -18.54
N VAL A 473 -14.89 -6.08 -17.99
CA VAL A 473 -15.89 -5.32 -18.75
C VAL A 473 -15.21 -4.47 -19.83
N PHE A 474 -14.11 -3.77 -19.51
CA PHE A 474 -13.36 -3.00 -20.51
C PHE A 474 -12.80 -3.89 -21.63
N ILE A 475 -12.19 -5.03 -21.31
CA ILE A 475 -11.67 -5.98 -22.30
C ILE A 475 -12.80 -6.50 -23.20
N GLY A 476 -13.96 -6.84 -22.62
CA GLY A 476 -15.13 -7.30 -23.37
C GLY A 476 -15.72 -6.20 -24.28
N ALA A 477 -15.89 -4.98 -23.75
CA ALA A 477 -16.44 -3.86 -24.51
C ALA A 477 -15.50 -3.38 -25.63
N SER A 478 -14.19 -3.41 -25.38
CA SER A 478 -13.19 -2.99 -26.37
C SER A 478 -13.00 -4.00 -27.51
N TRP A 479 -13.41 -5.26 -27.34
CA TRP A 479 -13.31 -6.29 -28.39
C TRP A 479 -14.04 -5.91 -29.68
N SER A 480 -15.20 -5.26 -29.57
CA SER A 480 -15.97 -4.83 -30.74
C SER A 480 -15.56 -3.49 -31.33
N MET A 481 -14.69 -2.73 -30.64
CA MET A 481 -14.31 -1.37 -31.03
C MET A 481 -12.86 -1.25 -31.52
N LEU A 482 -11.94 -2.05 -30.97
CA LEU A 482 -10.52 -2.02 -31.30
C LEU A 482 -10.18 -3.07 -32.37
N ALA A 483 -9.15 -2.79 -33.16
CA ALA A 483 -8.60 -3.78 -34.08
C ALA A 483 -8.00 -4.98 -33.30
N PRO A 484 -8.06 -6.23 -33.84
CA PRO A 484 -7.53 -7.41 -33.17
C PRO A 484 -6.08 -7.34 -32.64
N PRO A 485 -5.10 -6.69 -33.31
CA PRO A 485 -3.77 -6.53 -32.73
C PRO A 485 -3.77 -5.58 -31.53
N GLU A 486 -4.41 -4.41 -31.64
CA GLU A 486 -4.49 -3.39 -30.58
C GLU A 486 -5.24 -3.91 -29.35
N TRP A 487 -6.38 -4.58 -29.58
CA TRP A 487 -7.14 -5.19 -28.51
C TRP A 487 -6.32 -6.21 -27.72
N ARG A 488 -5.53 -7.07 -28.40
CA ARG A 488 -4.68 -8.06 -27.72
C ARG A 488 -3.63 -7.39 -26.84
N ALA A 489 -2.98 -6.33 -27.34
CA ALA A 489 -2.03 -5.55 -26.54
C ALA A 489 -2.71 -4.92 -25.32
N TYR A 490 -3.87 -4.29 -25.50
CA TYR A 490 -4.60 -3.59 -24.43
C TYR A 490 -5.12 -4.56 -23.37
N ALA A 491 -5.65 -5.71 -23.78
CA ALA A 491 -6.06 -6.78 -22.89
C ALA A 491 -4.87 -7.33 -22.10
N PHE A 492 -3.71 -7.48 -22.73
CA PHE A 492 -2.49 -7.94 -22.06
C PHE A 492 -1.99 -6.94 -21.01
N TYR A 493 -1.90 -5.65 -21.35
CA TYR A 493 -1.52 -4.60 -20.40
C TYR A 493 -2.50 -4.52 -19.23
N THR A 494 -3.80 -4.58 -19.51
CA THR A 494 -4.86 -4.57 -18.49
C THR A 494 -4.73 -5.78 -17.56
N GLY A 495 -4.58 -6.99 -18.11
CA GLY A 495 -4.38 -8.21 -17.35
C GLY A 495 -3.13 -8.17 -16.46
N ALA A 496 -2.01 -7.71 -17.00
CA ALA A 496 -0.75 -7.57 -16.25
C ALA A 496 -0.90 -6.58 -15.07
N VAL A 497 -1.58 -5.45 -15.30
CA VAL A 497 -1.87 -4.47 -14.24
C VAL A 497 -2.78 -5.05 -13.16
N LEU A 498 -3.82 -5.80 -13.52
CA LEU A 498 -4.73 -6.43 -12.56
C LEU A 498 -4.00 -7.42 -11.65
N VAL A 499 -3.13 -8.27 -12.23
CA VAL A 499 -2.32 -9.22 -11.46
C VAL A 499 -1.37 -8.49 -10.52
N LEU A 500 -0.61 -7.51 -11.03
CA LEU A 500 0.36 -6.78 -10.23
C LEU A 500 -0.32 -5.90 -9.15
N GLY A 501 -1.47 -5.30 -9.46
CA GLY A 501 -2.28 -4.53 -8.52
C GLY A 501 -2.84 -5.41 -7.39
N GLY A 502 -3.38 -6.57 -7.73
CA GLY A 502 -3.83 -7.56 -6.75
C GLY A 502 -2.72 -8.01 -5.80
N LEU A 503 -1.50 -8.22 -6.31
CA LEU A 503 -0.33 -8.55 -5.49
C LEU A 503 0.03 -7.44 -4.50
N ILE A 504 -0.07 -6.16 -4.90
CA ILE A 504 0.17 -5.01 -4.00
C ILE A 504 -0.83 -5.01 -2.84
N SER A 505 -2.14 -5.11 -3.14
CA SER A 505 -3.15 -5.09 -2.08
C SER A 505 -3.08 -6.31 -1.19
N HIS A 506 -2.78 -7.49 -1.76
CA HIS A 506 -2.57 -8.71 -0.99
C HIS A 506 -1.39 -8.54 -0.01
N GLU A 507 -0.29 -7.94 -0.46
CA GLU A 507 0.86 -7.65 0.39
C GLU A 507 0.51 -6.69 1.53
N GLU A 508 -0.18 -5.58 1.22
CA GLU A 508 -0.59 -4.62 2.24
C GLU A 508 -1.54 -5.25 3.28
N GLU A 509 -2.55 -6.01 2.86
CA GLU A 509 -3.46 -6.71 3.78
C GLU A 509 -2.70 -7.74 4.62
N SER A 510 -1.75 -8.49 4.03
CA SER A 510 -0.89 -9.44 4.75
C SER A 510 -0.05 -8.75 5.83
N LEU A 511 0.49 -7.56 5.55
CA LEU A 511 1.28 -6.78 6.52
C LEU A 511 0.43 -6.26 7.67
N ARG A 512 -0.76 -5.73 7.40
CA ARG A 512 -1.72 -5.26 8.41
C ARG A 512 -2.21 -6.40 9.31
N ARG A 513 -2.46 -7.58 8.74
CA ARG A 513 -2.81 -8.79 9.52
C ARG A 513 -1.65 -9.28 10.36
N SER A 514 -0.43 -9.25 9.83
CA SER A 514 0.78 -9.59 10.60
C SER A 514 0.95 -8.64 11.79
N PHE A 515 0.74 -7.34 11.56
CA PHE A 515 0.76 -6.33 12.63
C PHE A 515 -0.29 -6.64 13.70
N PHE A 516 -1.52 -6.94 13.31
CA PHE A 516 -2.60 -7.29 14.22
C PHE A 516 -2.25 -8.48 15.12
N ILE A 517 -1.72 -9.55 14.53
CA ILE A 517 -1.32 -10.77 15.26
C ILE A 517 -0.16 -10.47 16.23
N LEU A 518 0.89 -9.79 15.75
CA LEU A 518 2.07 -9.47 16.57
C LEU A 518 1.72 -8.54 17.72
N ARG A 519 0.86 -7.54 17.48
CA ARG A 519 0.35 -6.65 18.53
C ARG A 519 -0.35 -7.46 19.63
N ALA A 520 -1.31 -8.30 19.24
CA ALA A 520 -2.07 -9.09 20.20
C ALA A 520 -1.19 -10.04 21.01
N LEU A 521 -0.26 -10.74 20.34
CA LEU A 521 0.72 -11.60 21.00
C LEU A 521 1.52 -10.83 22.06
N ARG A 522 2.01 -9.64 21.72
CA ARG A 522 2.77 -8.80 22.66
C ARG A 522 1.94 -8.27 23.80
N THR A 523 0.68 -7.90 23.56
CA THR A 523 -0.24 -7.47 24.61
C THR A 523 -0.44 -8.59 25.64
N VAL A 524 -0.65 -9.83 25.21
CA VAL A 524 -0.81 -10.98 26.14
C VAL A 524 0.49 -11.26 26.89
N GLN A 525 1.63 -11.30 26.20
CA GLN A 525 2.94 -11.49 26.85
C GLN A 525 3.20 -10.42 27.91
N PHE A 526 2.90 -9.17 27.58
CA PHE A 526 3.04 -8.05 28.50
C PHE A 526 2.13 -8.19 29.72
N ARG A 527 0.86 -8.55 29.54
CA ARG A 527 -0.07 -8.78 30.67
C ARG A 527 0.42 -9.93 31.56
N HIS A 528 0.91 -11.02 30.97
CA HIS A 528 1.47 -12.14 31.73
C HIS A 528 2.72 -11.73 32.52
N TRP A 529 3.63 -11.00 31.89
CA TRP A 529 4.80 -10.42 32.55
C TRP A 529 4.40 -9.47 33.67
N LEU A 530 3.50 -8.53 33.43
CA LEU A 530 3.04 -7.56 34.41
C LEU A 530 2.40 -8.25 35.61
N SER A 531 1.57 -9.27 35.37
CA SER A 531 0.99 -10.08 36.45
C SER A 531 2.06 -10.78 37.30
N SER A 532 3.17 -11.20 36.66
CA SER A 532 4.30 -11.84 37.34
C SER A 532 5.13 -10.83 38.13
N VAL A 533 5.35 -9.62 37.60
CA VAL A 533 6.06 -8.54 38.29
C VAL A 533 5.25 -7.95 39.44
N VAL A 534 3.93 -7.84 39.31
CA VAL A 534 3.06 -7.39 40.40
C VAL A 534 3.03 -8.40 41.55
N LYS A 535 3.24 -9.70 41.28
CA LYS A 535 3.42 -10.74 42.32
C LYS A 535 4.77 -10.63 43.07
N VAL A 536 5.76 -9.90 42.55
CA VAL A 536 7.04 -9.68 43.24
C VAL A 536 6.81 -8.89 44.53
N GLN A 537 7.28 -9.42 45.66
CA GLN A 537 7.10 -8.79 46.98
C GLN A 537 7.67 -7.37 47.04
N SER A 538 7.04 -6.50 47.84
CA SER A 538 7.34 -5.07 47.95
C SER A 538 8.81 -4.75 48.23
N TRP A 539 9.49 -5.56 49.05
CA TRP A 539 10.90 -5.40 49.38
C TRP A 539 11.83 -5.60 48.17
N MET A 540 11.48 -6.53 47.28
CA MET A 540 12.25 -6.81 46.07
C MET A 540 12.02 -5.74 45.01
N ARG A 541 10.83 -5.13 44.96
CA ARG A 541 10.57 -3.91 44.15
C ARG A 541 11.41 -2.72 44.64
N ALA A 542 11.57 -2.55 45.95
CA ALA A 542 12.41 -1.50 46.51
C ALA A 542 13.90 -1.69 46.15
N LYS A 543 14.38 -2.93 46.22
CA LYS A 543 15.77 -3.31 45.85
C LYS A 543 16.03 -3.17 44.35
N LEU A 544 15.07 -3.51 43.50
CA LEU A 544 15.14 -3.28 42.06
C LEU A 544 15.12 -1.78 41.74
N ARG A 545 14.24 -0.99 42.36
CA ARG A 545 14.20 0.48 42.18
C ARG A 545 15.53 1.14 42.58
N SER A 546 16.19 0.69 43.64
CA SER A 546 17.48 1.26 44.04
C SER A 546 18.60 0.92 43.04
N ARG A 547 18.66 -0.33 42.53
CA ARG A 547 19.58 -0.71 41.44
C ARG A 547 19.30 0.06 40.15
N LEU A 548 18.03 0.22 39.78
CA LEU A 548 17.62 0.87 38.54
C LEU A 548 17.88 2.38 38.58
N ARG A 549 17.75 3.02 39.77
CA ARG A 549 18.21 4.40 39.98
C ARG A 549 19.72 4.54 39.81
N ARG A 550 20.52 3.60 40.34
CA ARG A 550 21.99 3.60 40.14
C ARG A 550 22.37 3.42 38.67
N LEU A 551 21.70 2.52 37.95
CA LEU A 551 21.94 2.31 36.51
C LEU A 551 21.50 3.49 35.65
N ARG A 552 20.38 4.16 35.98
CA ARG A 552 19.94 5.37 35.29
C ARG A 552 20.85 6.56 35.57
N ALA A 553 21.37 6.70 36.79
CA ALA A 553 22.39 7.69 37.12
C ALA A 553 23.69 7.45 36.32
N ALA A 554 24.04 6.19 36.05
CA ALA A 554 25.16 5.83 35.17
C ALA A 554 24.88 6.02 33.66
N LYS A 555 23.61 6.00 33.24
CA LYS A 555 23.19 6.09 31.83
C LYS A 555 22.73 7.49 31.39
N ALA A 556 22.68 8.47 32.31
CA ALA A 556 22.21 9.83 32.05
C ALA A 556 23.15 10.71 31.20
N ALA A 557 24.17 10.12 30.54
CA ALA A 557 25.14 10.84 29.71
C ALA A 557 24.80 10.85 28.19
N ASP A 558 23.68 10.26 27.74
CA ASP A 558 23.36 10.19 26.31
C ASP A 558 22.12 11.05 25.94
N PRO A 559 22.30 12.18 25.21
CA PRO A 559 21.24 13.14 24.89
C PRO A 559 20.22 12.66 23.84
N ARG A 560 20.32 11.42 23.33
CA ARG A 560 19.60 10.99 22.11
C ARG A 560 18.20 10.41 22.32
N LEU A 561 17.73 10.31 23.57
CA LEU A 561 16.40 9.77 23.90
C LEU A 561 15.33 10.87 23.93
N LEU A 562 15.03 11.45 22.77
CA LEU A 562 13.79 12.20 22.59
C LEU A 562 12.64 11.23 22.34
N PRO A 563 11.49 11.41 23.02
CA PRO A 563 10.32 10.63 22.71
C PRO A 563 9.76 11.07 21.35
N ASP A 564 9.09 10.13 20.70
CA ASP A 564 7.80 10.34 20.05
C ASP A 564 7.70 10.09 18.53
N ALA A 565 6.46 9.80 18.15
CA ALA A 565 5.84 10.10 16.86
C ALA A 565 5.75 9.04 15.75
N ALA A 566 5.71 7.73 16.02
CA ALA A 566 5.40 6.76 14.95
C ALA A 566 3.99 6.99 14.33
N SER A 567 2.99 7.35 15.15
CA SER A 567 1.62 7.66 14.71
C SER A 567 1.49 9.04 14.03
N THR A 568 2.17 10.07 14.55
CA THR A 568 2.23 11.42 13.96
C THR A 568 3.00 11.44 12.64
N ARG A 569 4.00 10.57 12.45
CA ARG A 569 4.78 10.42 11.21
C ARG A 569 3.97 9.77 10.06
N LEU A 570 3.02 8.87 10.36
CA LEU A 570 2.10 8.32 9.35
C LEU A 570 1.14 9.38 8.76
N ALA A 571 0.74 10.35 9.59
CA ALA A 571 -0.03 11.50 9.12
C ALA A 571 0.81 12.46 8.27
N GLN A 572 2.13 12.59 8.53
CA GLN A 572 3.04 13.38 7.70
C GLN A 572 3.29 12.76 6.32
N ALA A 573 3.40 11.44 6.22
CA ALA A 573 3.64 10.74 4.95
C ALA A 573 2.59 11.02 3.87
N THR A 574 1.33 11.15 4.27
CA THR A 574 0.25 11.47 3.33
C THR A 574 0.24 12.96 2.95
N LYS A 575 0.72 13.84 3.83
CA LYS A 575 0.91 15.26 3.49
C LYS A 575 1.97 15.44 2.40
N VAL A 576 3.07 14.68 2.44
CA VAL A 576 4.14 14.73 1.41
C VAL A 576 3.60 14.42 0.01
N GLY A 577 2.71 13.43 -0.13
CA GLY A 577 2.06 13.12 -1.41
C GLY A 577 1.17 14.25 -1.94
N VAL A 578 0.44 14.94 -1.05
CA VAL A 578 -0.37 16.12 -1.41
C VAL A 578 0.52 17.30 -1.78
N TYR A 579 1.63 17.52 -1.07
CA TYR A 579 2.60 18.57 -1.42
C TYR A 579 3.28 18.30 -2.77
N GLY A 580 3.60 17.04 -3.09
CA GLY A 580 4.15 16.67 -4.40
C GLY A 580 3.18 16.97 -5.55
N GLN A 581 1.90 16.63 -5.39
CA GLN A 581 0.87 16.95 -6.38
C GLN A 581 0.57 18.46 -6.46
N LEU A 582 0.69 19.19 -5.35
CA LEU A 582 0.54 20.65 -5.33
C LEU A 582 1.69 21.35 -6.07
N VAL A 583 2.93 20.92 -5.82
CA VAL A 583 4.11 21.41 -6.56
C VAL A 583 3.97 21.13 -8.05
N GLN A 584 3.40 19.99 -8.42
CA GLN A 584 3.10 19.65 -9.80
C GLN A 584 2.04 20.57 -10.43
N VAL A 585 0.91 20.84 -9.76
CA VAL A 585 -0.10 21.79 -10.25
C VAL A 585 0.52 23.17 -10.50
N ILE A 586 1.36 23.63 -9.57
CA ILE A 586 2.07 24.90 -9.71
C ILE A 586 2.98 24.88 -10.95
N ALA A 587 3.69 23.77 -11.20
CA ALA A 587 4.58 23.62 -12.36
C ALA A 587 3.85 23.43 -13.71
N GLU A 588 2.57 23.08 -13.73
CA GLU A 588 1.79 22.92 -14.97
C GLU A 588 1.03 24.20 -15.38
N VAL A 589 0.81 25.09 -14.40
CA VAL A 589 0.15 26.39 -14.58
C VAL A 589 1.18 27.48 -14.89
N LEU A 590 2.38 27.40 -14.28
CA LEU A 590 3.55 28.20 -14.67
C LEU A 590 4.12 27.69 -16.00
#